data_AF-G2NYF9-F1
#
_entry.id   AF-G2NYF9-F1
#
_cell.length_a   1.000
_cell.length_b   1.000
_cell.length_c   1.000
_cell.angle_alpha   90.00
_cell.angle_beta   90.00
_cell.angle_gamma   90.00
#
_symmetry.space_group_name_H-M   'P 1'
#
loop_
_entity.id
_entity.type
_entity.pdbx_description
1 polymer ?
#
loop_
_entity_poly.entity_id
_entity_poly.type
_entity_poly.pdbx_seq_one_letter_code
_entity_poly.pdbx_strand_id
1 'polypeptide(L)'
;MTRHNEAAGLPGEEQVTLRSPAELADALPYVLGFQPDDSIVMIALHGSRGRFGGRLRLGIPRIPEEWPEVCDQLAECLISGSERRGGRPDGVVLFLCQEPAEGESREEAMERLRPLAQRLRTACGGLEVPVFEALCISGGRFWSYVCPDRRCCPPEGVPLALPGTSVMAAAATFAGVQVRGSLREMEARLAPLGAPRADGQERALDAAGAELVPRILDGAESTTVCTQTLGLVGRMLDSFQSAPSAADACAADLHDDRLLDDQEAAAVIIGLQDRRTRDRAAGWMEEVDADAALRLWRALARRCVGSYGEHAAAPLTLAGWVAWSAGDELTARVALGRALRVDPDYLFARLLHQACNEGVHPKLLRQCLRREDSDGADRAERADRAVHAAVHAELERLGDPADAEPLETAGQVDSAEPAERATLAEAEEPAEMEELAEAEEAEESAEAEELAEAEAKEERESAREWPGGTVGPGGKSGPAGAGTPSGRRRPEGRPRARRRTGGRGTRSRR
;
A
#
# COMPACT_ATOMS: atom_id res chain seq x y z
N MET A 1 -25.43 -17.54 36.03
CA MET A 1 -25.98 -16.17 36.05
C MET A 1 -25.39 -15.44 34.85
N THR A 2 -26.16 -15.41 33.76
CA THR A 2 -25.83 -14.70 32.52
C THR A 2 -25.73 -13.20 32.80
N ARG A 3 -24.60 -12.59 32.43
CA ARG A 3 -24.52 -11.14 32.27
C ARG A 3 -24.86 -10.82 30.83
N HIS A 4 -26.05 -10.27 30.62
CA HIS A 4 -26.43 -9.67 29.35
C HIS A 4 -25.45 -8.53 29.06
N ASN A 5 -24.81 -8.57 27.89
CA ASN A 5 -24.21 -7.39 27.31
C ASN A 5 -25.25 -6.84 26.35
N GLU A 6 -26.07 -5.90 26.82
CA GLU A 6 -27.04 -5.22 25.96
C GLU A 6 -26.26 -4.48 24.87
N ALA A 7 -26.42 -4.90 23.62
CA ALA A 7 -26.09 -4.07 22.48
C ALA A 7 -26.85 -2.75 22.66
N ALA A 8 -26.13 -1.62 22.54
CA ALA A 8 -26.72 -0.29 22.68
C ALA A 8 -27.58 0.02 21.44
N GLY A 9 -28.79 -0.57 21.39
CA GLY A 9 -29.82 -0.23 20.42
C GLY A 9 -30.20 1.23 20.60
N LEU A 10 -29.70 2.09 19.72
CA LEU A 10 -30.03 3.51 19.71
C LEU A 10 -31.53 3.70 19.44
N PRO A 11 -32.26 4.46 20.26
CA PRO A 11 -33.64 4.82 19.97
C PRO A 11 -33.67 5.89 18.85
N GLY A 12 -33.49 5.45 17.60
CA GLY A 12 -33.50 6.30 16.41
C GLY A 12 -32.56 5.80 15.30
N GLU A 13 -32.95 4.74 14.57
CA GLU A 13 -32.32 4.43 13.28
C GLU A 13 -32.67 5.50 12.24
N GLU A 14 -31.82 6.50 12.03
CA GLU A 14 -31.90 7.36 10.84
C GLU A 14 -31.45 6.56 9.60
N GLN A 15 -32.38 5.79 9.05
CA GLN A 15 -32.19 5.00 7.82
C GLN A 15 -32.02 5.93 6.60
N VAL A 16 -30.78 6.30 6.29
CA VAL A 16 -30.45 7.03 5.06
C VAL A 16 -30.81 6.17 3.84
N THR A 17 -31.81 6.59 3.08
CA THR A 17 -32.26 5.89 1.87
C THR A 17 -31.63 6.54 0.65
N LEU A 18 -30.74 5.80 -0.03
CA LEU A 18 -30.11 6.22 -1.28
C LEU A 18 -31.05 5.89 -2.45
N ARG A 19 -31.37 6.87 -3.28
CA ARG A 19 -32.39 6.77 -4.36
C ARG A 19 -31.87 7.02 -5.76
N SER A 20 -30.59 7.39 -5.90
CA SER A 20 -29.99 7.71 -7.19
C SER A 20 -28.55 7.21 -7.31
N PRO A 21 -28.03 7.00 -8.54
CA PRO A 21 -26.63 6.69 -8.79
C PRO A 21 -25.66 7.71 -8.19
N ALA A 22 -26.05 9.00 -8.17
CA ALA A 22 -25.27 10.07 -7.55
C ALA A 22 -25.18 9.90 -6.04
N GLU A 23 -26.29 9.56 -5.37
CA GLU A 23 -26.32 9.28 -3.93
C GLU A 23 -25.52 8.01 -3.58
N LEU A 24 -25.53 6.98 -4.44
CA LEU A 24 -24.70 5.79 -4.27
C LEU A 24 -23.20 6.13 -4.36
N ALA A 25 -22.79 6.88 -5.38
CA ALA A 25 -21.39 7.25 -5.59
C ALA A 25 -20.84 8.14 -4.46
N ASP A 26 -21.64 9.11 -4.01
CA ASP A 26 -21.30 10.02 -2.90
C ASP A 26 -21.32 9.31 -1.53
N ALA A 27 -22.19 8.31 -1.34
CA ALA A 27 -22.24 7.55 -0.09
C ALA A 27 -21.06 6.59 0.10
N LEU A 28 -20.45 6.13 -0.99
CA LEU A 28 -19.41 5.08 -0.98
C LEU A 28 -18.27 5.32 0.05
N PRO A 29 -17.67 6.52 0.16
CA PRO A 29 -16.57 6.73 1.11
C PRO A 29 -17.00 6.64 2.58
N TYR A 30 -18.25 7.00 2.87
CA TYR A 30 -18.83 6.90 4.21
C TYR A 30 -19.21 5.46 4.58
N VAL A 31 -19.57 4.65 3.59
CA VAL A 31 -19.85 3.21 3.75
C VAL A 31 -18.57 2.39 3.95
N LEU A 32 -17.43 2.87 3.44
CA LEU A 32 -16.11 2.24 3.58
C LEU A 32 -15.26 2.83 4.73
N GLY A 33 -15.52 4.06 5.16
CA GLY A 33 -14.68 4.81 6.10
C GLY A 33 -13.45 5.49 5.46
N PHE A 34 -13.29 5.39 4.14
CA PHE A 34 -12.19 5.97 3.36
C PHE A 34 -12.60 6.21 1.91
N GLN A 35 -11.86 7.06 1.20
CA GLN A 35 -12.04 7.29 -0.24
C GLN A 35 -11.40 6.13 -1.02
N PRO A 36 -12.18 5.29 -1.72
CA PRO A 36 -11.60 4.26 -2.57
C PRO A 36 -10.93 4.89 -3.79
N ASP A 37 -9.70 4.47 -4.06
CA ASP A 37 -8.95 4.67 -5.31
C ASP A 37 -8.37 3.31 -5.73
N ASP A 38 -8.11 3.14 -7.02
CA ASP A 38 -7.63 1.92 -7.68
C ASP A 38 -8.32 0.62 -7.18
N SER A 39 -9.66 0.64 -7.07
CA SER A 39 -10.43 -0.39 -6.35
C SER A 39 -11.71 -0.85 -7.06
N ILE A 40 -11.97 -2.16 -7.01
CA ILE A 40 -13.26 -2.80 -7.22
C ILE A 40 -13.98 -2.85 -5.87
N VAL A 41 -15.23 -2.39 -5.79
CA VAL A 41 -16.07 -2.50 -4.59
C VAL A 41 -17.43 -3.09 -4.96
N MET A 42 -17.82 -4.15 -4.27
CA MET A 42 -19.12 -4.82 -4.44
C MET A 42 -19.89 -4.81 -3.12
N ILE A 43 -21.15 -4.39 -3.17
CA ILE A 43 -22.04 -4.32 -2.02
C ILE A 43 -23.27 -5.16 -2.30
N ALA A 44 -23.47 -6.20 -1.48
CA ALA A 44 -24.63 -7.07 -1.51
C ALA A 44 -25.86 -6.36 -0.91
N LEU A 45 -27.02 -6.50 -1.55
CA LEU A 45 -28.28 -5.88 -1.15
C LEU A 45 -29.27 -6.95 -0.68
N HIS A 46 -29.98 -6.67 0.41
CA HIS A 46 -30.89 -7.62 1.05
C HIS A 46 -32.25 -6.99 1.41
N GLY A 47 -33.30 -7.78 1.22
CA GLY A 47 -34.69 -7.44 1.48
C GLY A 47 -35.29 -6.44 0.49
N SER A 48 -36.62 -6.28 0.55
CA SER A 48 -37.42 -5.42 -0.35
C SER A 48 -37.09 -3.91 -0.33
N ARG A 49 -36.16 -3.48 0.53
CA ARG A 49 -35.64 -2.10 0.59
C ARG A 49 -34.19 -1.98 0.11
N GLY A 50 -33.54 -3.06 -0.32
CA GLY A 50 -32.15 -3.06 -0.74
C GLY A 50 -31.20 -2.60 0.37
N ARG A 51 -31.30 -3.19 1.58
CA ARG A 51 -30.38 -2.87 2.67
C ARG A 51 -28.98 -3.35 2.31
N PHE A 52 -27.98 -2.49 2.51
CA PHE A 52 -26.57 -2.87 2.35
C PHE A 52 -26.23 -3.96 3.37
N GLY A 53 -25.68 -5.08 2.90
CA GLY A 53 -25.22 -6.20 3.72
C GLY A 53 -23.72 -6.43 3.53
N GLY A 54 -23.34 -7.64 3.10
CA GLY A 54 -21.96 -7.98 2.78
C GLY A 54 -21.30 -6.99 1.83
N ARG A 55 -20.04 -6.64 2.12
CA ARG A 55 -19.20 -5.73 1.33
C ARG A 55 -17.92 -6.47 0.98
N LEU A 56 -17.43 -6.30 -0.23
CA LEU A 56 -16.14 -6.81 -0.68
C LEU A 56 -15.41 -5.67 -1.42
N ARG A 57 -14.09 -5.56 -1.19
CA ARG A 57 -13.22 -4.62 -1.89
C ARG A 57 -11.90 -5.28 -2.27
N LEU A 58 -11.47 -5.12 -3.51
CA LEU A 58 -10.18 -5.54 -4.05
C LEU A 58 -9.51 -4.35 -4.76
N GLY A 59 -8.19 -4.37 -4.91
CA GLY A 59 -7.53 -3.52 -5.92
C GLY A 59 -7.93 -3.90 -7.34
N ILE A 60 -7.87 -2.99 -8.31
CA ILE A 60 -8.09 -3.35 -9.72
C ILE A 60 -6.85 -4.10 -10.23
N PRO A 61 -6.96 -5.35 -10.73
CA PRO A 61 -5.80 -6.07 -11.25
C PRO A 61 -5.21 -5.35 -12.46
N ARG A 62 -3.88 -5.23 -12.49
CA ARG A 62 -3.16 -4.45 -13.51
C ARG A 62 -3.09 -5.15 -14.87
N ILE A 63 -3.23 -6.47 -14.87
CA ILE A 63 -3.13 -7.35 -16.03
C ILE A 63 -4.56 -7.72 -16.45
N PRO A 64 -5.08 -7.22 -17.59
CA PRO A 64 -6.45 -7.49 -18.02
C PRO A 64 -6.78 -8.97 -18.22
N GLU A 65 -5.77 -9.80 -18.47
CA GLU A 65 -5.86 -11.25 -18.64
C GLU A 65 -6.25 -11.96 -17.34
N GLU A 66 -5.99 -11.37 -16.16
CA GLU A 66 -6.39 -11.90 -14.84
C GLU A 66 -7.87 -11.59 -14.51
N TRP A 67 -8.46 -10.58 -15.16
CA TRP A 67 -9.81 -10.11 -14.85
C TRP A 67 -10.88 -11.21 -14.90
N PRO A 68 -10.89 -12.16 -15.86
CA PRO A 68 -11.94 -13.17 -15.93
C PRO A 68 -12.03 -14.05 -14.70
N GLU A 69 -10.89 -14.48 -14.15
CA GLU A 69 -10.80 -15.34 -12.97
C GLU A 69 -11.10 -14.55 -11.70
N VAL A 70 -10.47 -13.39 -11.52
CA VAL A 70 -10.71 -12.52 -10.37
C VAL A 70 -12.20 -12.17 -10.25
N CYS A 71 -12.87 -11.84 -11.35
CA CYS A 71 -14.29 -11.48 -11.32
C CYS A 71 -15.20 -12.62 -10.85
N ASP A 72 -14.92 -13.86 -11.25
CA ASP A 72 -15.69 -15.04 -10.85
C ASP A 72 -15.48 -15.30 -9.35
N GLN A 73 -14.22 -15.31 -8.89
CA GLN A 73 -13.87 -15.46 -7.48
C GLN A 73 -14.50 -14.37 -6.59
N LEU A 74 -14.52 -13.11 -7.03
CA LEU A 74 -15.13 -12.01 -6.27
C LEU A 74 -16.66 -12.16 -6.14
N ALA A 75 -17.32 -12.60 -7.22
CA ALA A 75 -18.76 -12.84 -7.21
C ALA A 75 -19.13 -14.02 -6.30
N GLU A 76 -18.41 -15.15 -6.40
CA GLU A 76 -18.57 -16.31 -5.53
C GLU A 76 -18.33 -15.95 -4.06
N CYS A 77 -17.22 -15.28 -3.75
CA CYS A 77 -16.89 -14.84 -2.39
C CYS A 77 -17.99 -13.99 -1.76
N LEU A 78 -18.53 -13.01 -2.49
CA LEU A 78 -19.58 -12.13 -1.97
C LEU A 78 -20.91 -12.88 -1.77
N ILE A 79 -21.31 -13.69 -2.74
CA ILE A 79 -22.63 -14.35 -2.75
C ILE A 79 -22.64 -15.49 -1.73
N SER A 80 -21.70 -16.44 -1.82
CA SER A 80 -21.57 -17.56 -0.87
C SER A 80 -21.19 -17.09 0.54
N GLY A 81 -20.52 -15.94 0.66
CA GLY A 81 -20.32 -15.28 1.96
C GLY A 81 -21.61 -14.71 2.55
N SER A 82 -22.51 -14.16 1.73
CA SER A 82 -23.78 -13.59 2.17
C SER A 82 -24.81 -14.68 2.51
N GLU A 83 -24.87 -15.75 1.69
CA GLU A 83 -25.71 -16.94 1.96
C GLU A 83 -25.41 -17.54 3.35
N ARG A 84 -24.13 -17.67 3.71
CA ARG A 84 -23.69 -18.14 5.04
C ARG A 84 -24.10 -17.25 6.21
N ARG A 85 -24.36 -15.96 5.98
CA ARG A 85 -24.63 -14.95 7.03
C ARG A 85 -26.11 -14.54 7.15
N GLY A 86 -27.02 -15.20 6.42
CA GLY A 86 -28.45 -15.02 6.59
C GLY A 86 -29.31 -15.26 5.34
N GLY A 87 -28.72 -15.19 4.15
CA GLY A 87 -29.44 -15.48 2.91
C GLY A 87 -28.74 -14.97 1.66
N ARG A 88 -29.18 -15.46 0.50
CA ARG A 88 -28.68 -14.99 -0.80
C ARG A 88 -29.07 -13.52 -1.00
N PRO A 89 -28.18 -12.67 -1.55
CA PRO A 89 -28.51 -11.29 -1.82
C PRO A 89 -29.53 -11.16 -2.95
N ASP A 90 -30.46 -10.22 -2.80
CA ASP A 90 -31.45 -9.87 -3.84
C ASP A 90 -30.81 -9.14 -5.04
N GLY A 91 -29.59 -8.60 -4.85
CA GLY A 91 -28.79 -8.00 -5.90
C GLY A 91 -27.47 -7.41 -5.38
N VAL A 92 -26.70 -6.81 -6.29
CA VAL A 92 -25.39 -6.19 -5.98
C VAL A 92 -25.33 -4.77 -6.55
N VAL A 93 -24.66 -3.86 -5.84
CA VAL A 93 -24.13 -2.60 -6.38
C VAL A 93 -22.63 -2.74 -6.56
N LEU A 94 -22.15 -2.41 -7.77
CA LEU A 94 -20.74 -2.42 -8.13
C LEU A 94 -20.21 -0.99 -8.28
N PHE A 95 -18.99 -0.76 -7.81
CA PHE A 95 -18.23 0.46 -8.03
C PHE A 95 -16.82 0.09 -8.52
N LEU A 96 -16.36 0.77 -9.56
CA LEU A 96 -14.98 0.76 -10.03
C LEU A 96 -14.42 2.18 -9.81
N CYS A 97 -13.47 2.32 -8.90
CA CYS A 97 -12.88 3.60 -8.52
C CYS A 97 -11.44 3.63 -9.01
N GLN A 98 -11.11 4.53 -9.94
CA GLN A 98 -9.74 4.69 -10.42
C GLN A 98 -9.56 6.08 -11.02
N GLU A 99 -8.61 6.86 -10.50
CA GLU A 99 -8.20 8.11 -11.15
C GLU A 99 -7.49 7.82 -12.49
N PRO A 100 -7.64 8.70 -13.51
CA PRO A 100 -7.04 8.48 -14.82
C PRO A 100 -5.50 8.53 -14.74
N ALA A 101 -4.83 7.75 -15.57
CA ALA A 101 -3.37 7.74 -15.67
C ALA A 101 -2.83 9.07 -16.23
N GLU A 102 -1.51 9.31 -16.11
CA GLU A 102 -0.89 10.52 -16.66
C GLU A 102 -1.09 10.61 -18.19
N GLY A 103 -1.83 11.61 -18.63
CA GLY A 103 -2.18 11.81 -20.04
C GLY A 103 -3.45 11.08 -20.51
N GLU A 104 -4.05 10.23 -19.67
CA GLU A 104 -5.35 9.59 -19.92
C GLU A 104 -6.50 10.57 -19.61
N SER A 105 -7.55 10.57 -20.43
CA SER A 105 -8.81 11.27 -20.09
C SER A 105 -9.69 10.42 -19.17
N ARG A 106 -10.61 11.09 -18.45
CA ARG A 106 -11.57 10.40 -17.55
C ARG A 106 -12.47 9.44 -18.34
N GLU A 107 -12.79 9.86 -19.55
CA GLU A 107 -13.63 9.16 -20.51
C GLU A 107 -12.93 7.90 -21.05
N GLU A 108 -11.61 7.95 -21.28
CA GLU A 108 -10.78 6.78 -21.62
C GLU A 108 -10.65 5.81 -20.45
N ALA A 109 -10.43 6.31 -19.23
CA ALA A 109 -10.37 5.47 -18.02
C ALA A 109 -11.68 4.68 -17.80
N MET A 110 -12.83 5.33 -18.00
CA MET A 110 -14.15 4.67 -17.96
C MET A 110 -14.33 3.64 -19.08
N GLU A 111 -13.90 3.94 -20.31
CA GLU A 111 -14.02 2.96 -21.40
C GLU A 111 -13.09 1.75 -21.20
N ARG A 112 -11.88 1.97 -20.70
CA ARG A 112 -10.91 0.92 -20.33
C ARG A 112 -11.44 -0.02 -19.24
N LEU A 113 -12.25 0.49 -18.31
CA LEU A 113 -12.86 -0.29 -17.23
C LEU A 113 -14.20 -0.94 -17.62
N ARG A 114 -14.76 -0.64 -18.81
CA ARG A 114 -16.01 -1.25 -19.29
C ARG A 114 -15.97 -2.78 -19.37
N PRO A 115 -14.91 -3.46 -19.85
CA PRO A 115 -14.88 -4.92 -19.91
C PRO A 115 -14.90 -5.55 -18.51
N LEU A 116 -14.17 -4.98 -17.55
CA LEU A 116 -14.18 -5.40 -16.15
C LEU A 116 -15.57 -5.29 -15.53
N ALA A 117 -16.23 -4.13 -15.71
CA ALA A 117 -17.60 -3.91 -15.24
C ALA A 117 -18.58 -4.92 -15.84
N GLN A 118 -18.46 -5.22 -17.14
CA GLN A 118 -19.30 -6.19 -17.82
C GLN A 118 -19.03 -7.62 -17.32
N ARG A 119 -17.76 -7.99 -17.09
CA ARG A 119 -17.39 -9.33 -16.59
C ARG A 119 -17.94 -9.58 -15.18
N LEU A 120 -17.78 -8.64 -14.24
CA LEU A 120 -18.38 -8.72 -12.90
C LEU A 120 -19.90 -8.86 -12.95
N ARG A 121 -20.58 -8.12 -13.84
CA ARG A 121 -22.03 -8.26 -14.05
C ARG A 121 -22.42 -9.64 -14.57
N THR A 122 -21.64 -10.22 -15.48
CA THR A 122 -21.89 -11.59 -15.96
C THR A 122 -21.58 -12.66 -14.93
N ALA A 123 -20.55 -12.48 -14.08
CA ALA A 123 -20.22 -13.41 -13.01
C ALA A 123 -21.34 -13.48 -11.96
N CYS A 124 -21.77 -12.33 -11.42
CA CYS A 124 -22.94 -12.25 -10.54
C CYS A 124 -24.21 -12.82 -11.19
N GLY A 125 -24.43 -12.53 -12.48
CA GLY A 125 -25.58 -13.03 -13.23
C GLY A 125 -25.56 -14.55 -13.47
N GLY A 126 -24.37 -15.16 -13.63
CA GLY A 126 -24.20 -16.62 -13.68
C GLY A 126 -24.53 -17.29 -12.34
N LEU A 127 -24.35 -16.57 -11.24
CA LEU A 127 -24.80 -16.92 -9.89
C LEU A 127 -26.23 -16.40 -9.59
N GLU A 128 -27.02 -16.07 -10.62
CA GLU A 128 -28.41 -15.59 -10.56
C GLU A 128 -28.66 -14.37 -9.65
N VAL A 129 -27.62 -13.59 -9.31
CA VAL A 129 -27.74 -12.37 -8.50
C VAL A 129 -27.59 -11.14 -9.42
N PRO A 130 -28.65 -10.32 -9.60
CA PRO A 130 -28.58 -9.18 -10.51
C PRO A 130 -27.71 -8.06 -9.95
N VAL A 131 -26.88 -7.46 -10.80
CA VAL A 131 -26.22 -6.19 -10.50
C VAL A 131 -27.19 -5.06 -10.86
N PHE A 132 -27.77 -4.40 -9.87
CA PHE A 132 -28.76 -3.32 -10.09
C PHE A 132 -28.12 -2.02 -10.55
N GLU A 133 -26.87 -1.76 -10.15
CA GLU A 133 -26.11 -0.59 -10.55
C GLU A 133 -24.61 -0.93 -10.57
N ALA A 134 -23.89 -0.38 -11.55
CA ALA A 134 -22.47 -0.56 -11.75
C ALA A 134 -21.85 0.78 -12.14
N LEU A 135 -21.15 1.43 -11.20
CA LEU A 135 -20.61 2.77 -11.37
C LEU A 135 -19.12 2.77 -11.69
N CYS A 136 -18.69 3.63 -12.60
CA CYS A 136 -17.32 4.09 -12.68
C CYS A 136 -17.20 5.39 -11.88
N ILE A 137 -16.17 5.54 -11.06
CA ILE A 137 -15.80 6.77 -10.37
C ILE A 137 -14.36 7.13 -10.76
N SER A 138 -14.17 8.29 -11.38
CA SER A 138 -12.88 8.74 -11.91
C SER A 138 -12.86 10.25 -12.12
N GLY A 139 -11.77 10.95 -11.77
CA GLY A 139 -11.58 12.36 -12.08
C GLY A 139 -12.61 13.28 -11.43
N GLY A 140 -13.10 12.92 -10.23
CA GLY A 140 -14.18 13.64 -9.53
C GLY A 140 -15.57 13.51 -10.19
N ARG A 141 -15.77 12.50 -11.05
CA ARG A 141 -17.01 12.24 -11.77
C ARG A 141 -17.44 10.78 -11.65
N PHE A 142 -18.70 10.52 -11.98
CA PHE A 142 -19.21 9.15 -12.12
C PHE A 142 -19.99 8.92 -13.42
N TRP A 143 -20.04 7.65 -13.82
CA TRP A 143 -20.83 7.10 -14.93
C TRP A 143 -21.51 5.81 -14.46
N SER A 144 -22.67 5.47 -15.02
CA SER A 144 -23.28 4.14 -14.86
C SER A 144 -23.05 3.29 -16.10
N TYR A 145 -22.64 2.04 -15.90
CA TYR A 145 -22.54 1.02 -16.95
C TYR A 145 -23.88 0.31 -17.23
N VAL A 146 -24.92 0.53 -16.40
CA VAL A 146 -26.27 -0.04 -16.63
C VAL A 146 -27.23 0.96 -17.25
N CYS A 147 -27.04 2.28 -17.06
CA CYS A 147 -27.93 3.31 -17.56
C CYS A 147 -27.65 3.65 -19.05
N PRO A 148 -28.60 3.42 -19.99
CA PRO A 148 -28.43 3.75 -21.40
C PRO A 148 -28.80 5.21 -21.74
N ASP A 149 -29.40 5.96 -20.82
CA ASP A 149 -29.87 7.32 -21.08
C ASP A 149 -28.74 8.35 -20.98
N ARG A 150 -28.33 8.88 -22.13
CA ARG A 150 -27.31 9.95 -22.25
C ARG A 150 -27.68 11.27 -21.55
N ARG A 151 -28.93 11.48 -21.14
CA ARG A 151 -29.33 12.64 -20.33
C ARG A 151 -29.08 12.41 -18.84
N CYS A 152 -29.18 11.16 -18.39
CA CYS A 152 -28.86 10.74 -17.03
C CYS A 152 -27.35 10.51 -16.86
N CYS A 153 -26.72 9.86 -17.84
CA CYS A 153 -25.30 9.54 -17.90
C CYS A 153 -24.67 10.15 -19.18
N PRO A 154 -24.33 11.46 -19.16
CA PRO A 154 -23.62 12.09 -20.27
C PRO A 154 -22.21 11.48 -20.44
N PRO A 155 -21.64 11.48 -21.66
CA PRO A 155 -20.33 10.87 -21.92
C PRO A 155 -19.20 11.54 -21.12
N GLU A 156 -19.30 12.84 -20.83
CA GLU A 156 -18.34 13.60 -20.00
C GLU A 156 -18.46 13.30 -18.49
N GLY A 157 -19.36 12.40 -18.08
CA GLY A 157 -19.61 12.00 -16.70
C GLY A 157 -20.37 13.04 -15.88
N VAL A 158 -21.06 12.57 -14.84
CA VAL A 158 -21.76 13.44 -13.89
C VAL A 158 -20.77 13.86 -12.79
N PRO A 159 -20.62 15.16 -12.47
CA PRO A 159 -19.80 15.60 -11.34
C PRO A 159 -20.29 15.00 -10.02
N LEU A 160 -19.36 14.52 -9.20
CA LEU A 160 -19.66 14.17 -7.81
C LEU A 160 -20.03 15.43 -7.01
N ALA A 161 -20.78 15.25 -5.92
CA ALA A 161 -21.00 16.33 -4.98
C ALA A 161 -19.69 16.72 -4.28
N LEU A 162 -19.64 17.93 -3.73
CA LEU A 162 -18.49 18.35 -2.94
C LEU A 162 -18.42 17.48 -1.66
N PRO A 163 -17.27 16.88 -1.32
CA PRO A 163 -17.13 16.07 -0.11
C PRO A 163 -17.64 16.83 1.13
N GLY A 164 -18.42 16.16 1.98
CA GLY A 164 -19.01 16.78 3.17
C GLY A 164 -20.35 17.51 2.94
N THR A 165 -20.88 17.61 1.72
CA THR A 165 -22.11 18.40 1.45
C THR A 165 -23.41 17.60 1.35
N SER A 166 -23.37 16.27 1.43
CA SER A 166 -24.54 15.41 1.23
C SER A 166 -25.26 15.01 2.53
N VAL A 167 -26.44 14.41 2.37
CA VAL A 167 -27.19 13.81 3.48
C VAL A 167 -26.42 12.65 4.12
N MET A 168 -25.73 11.82 3.31
CA MET A 168 -24.90 10.75 3.84
C MET A 168 -23.70 11.32 4.61
N ALA A 169 -23.05 12.36 4.10
CA ALA A 169 -21.95 13.02 4.79
C ALA A 169 -22.36 13.61 6.15
N ALA A 170 -23.54 14.22 6.22
CA ALA A 170 -24.11 14.76 7.46
C ALA A 170 -24.44 13.64 8.47
N ALA A 171 -25.10 12.57 8.03
CA ALA A 171 -25.43 11.41 8.86
C ALA A 171 -24.18 10.67 9.36
N ALA A 172 -23.19 10.46 8.48
CA ALA A 172 -21.90 9.87 8.82
C ALA A 172 -21.13 10.71 9.85
N THR A 173 -21.09 12.03 9.68
CA THR A 173 -20.49 12.96 10.65
C THR A 173 -21.19 12.90 12.01
N PHE A 174 -22.53 12.84 12.02
CA PHE A 174 -23.32 12.68 13.25
C PHE A 174 -23.07 11.33 13.93
N ALA A 175 -22.89 10.26 13.17
CA ALA A 175 -22.49 8.93 13.64
C ALA A 175 -21.00 8.82 14.04
N GLY A 176 -20.21 9.90 13.89
CA GLY A 176 -18.78 9.92 14.23
C GLY A 176 -17.86 9.26 13.20
N VAL A 177 -18.37 8.88 12.03
CA VAL A 177 -17.57 8.30 10.94
C VAL A 177 -16.66 9.37 10.35
N GLN A 178 -15.36 9.08 10.30
CA GLN A 178 -14.35 9.94 9.67
C GLN A 178 -13.79 9.27 8.41
N VAL A 179 -13.97 9.91 7.26
CA VAL A 179 -13.39 9.43 5.99
C VAL A 179 -11.89 9.75 5.97
N ARG A 180 -11.05 8.72 6.06
CA ARG A 180 -9.59 8.84 6.25
C ARG A 180 -8.81 8.96 4.93
N GLY A 181 -9.10 10.00 4.15
CA GLY A 181 -8.43 10.26 2.87
C GLY A 181 -8.57 9.08 1.90
N SER A 182 -7.66 8.97 0.93
CA SER A 182 -7.57 7.82 0.02
C SER A 182 -6.47 6.84 0.42
N LEU A 183 -6.65 5.55 0.09
CA LEU A 183 -5.63 4.53 0.30
C LEU A 183 -4.30 4.89 -0.39
N ARG A 184 -4.36 5.49 -1.59
CA ARG A 184 -3.19 5.95 -2.35
C ARG A 184 -2.42 7.05 -1.61
N GLU A 185 -3.10 8.00 -0.97
CA GLU A 185 -2.45 8.99 -0.12
C GLU A 185 -1.79 8.30 1.09
N MET A 186 -2.48 7.38 1.75
CA MET A 186 -1.94 6.65 2.90
C MET A 186 -0.70 5.82 2.54
N GLU A 187 -0.69 5.17 1.37
CA GLU A 187 0.47 4.45 0.84
C GLU A 187 1.61 5.40 0.44
N ALA A 188 1.30 6.54 -0.19
CA ALA A 188 2.30 7.55 -0.56
C ALA A 188 3.04 8.11 0.65
N ARG A 189 2.36 8.23 1.80
CA ARG A 189 2.97 8.59 3.09
C ARG A 189 3.92 7.52 3.64
N LEU A 190 3.88 6.28 3.14
CA LEU A 190 4.82 5.21 3.49
C LEU A 190 5.89 4.97 2.42
N ALA A 191 5.84 5.69 1.30
CA ALA A 191 6.76 5.51 0.18
C ALA A 191 8.18 6.00 0.52
N PRO A 192 9.24 5.27 0.10
CA PRO A 192 10.63 5.66 0.32
C PRO A 192 10.98 7.07 -0.16
N LEU A 193 11.96 7.69 0.48
CA LEU A 193 12.47 9.01 0.10
C LEU A 193 13.07 8.98 -1.31
N GLY A 194 12.77 10.01 -2.10
CA GLY A 194 13.41 10.24 -3.40
C GLY A 194 14.78 10.92 -3.30
N ALA A 195 15.51 10.92 -4.41
CA ALA A 195 16.72 11.71 -4.57
C ALA A 195 16.44 13.22 -4.40
N PRO A 196 17.37 14.02 -3.87
CA PRO A 196 18.74 13.67 -3.47
C PRO A 196 18.86 13.21 -2.00
N ARG A 197 17.73 13.01 -1.28
CA ARG A 197 17.78 12.61 0.13
C ARG A 197 18.09 11.13 0.32
N ALA A 198 17.61 10.28 -0.59
CA ALA A 198 17.96 8.86 -0.64
C ALA A 198 19.50 8.66 -0.57
N ASP A 199 20.25 9.41 -1.38
CA ASP A 199 21.71 9.30 -1.51
C ASP A 199 22.47 9.58 -0.20
N GLY A 200 21.90 10.37 0.72
CA GLY A 200 22.45 10.61 2.06
C GLY A 200 22.18 9.46 3.00
N GLN A 201 20.93 9.01 3.00
CA GLN A 201 20.43 7.93 3.85
C GLN A 201 21.00 6.55 3.47
N GLU A 202 21.20 6.25 2.18
CA GLU A 202 21.79 4.99 1.71
C GLU A 202 23.24 4.85 2.19
N ARG A 203 24.06 5.91 2.06
CA ARG A 203 25.43 5.93 2.62
C ARG A 203 25.48 5.80 4.14
N ALA A 204 24.42 6.23 4.84
CA ALA A 204 24.30 6.01 6.28
C ALA A 204 23.94 4.56 6.62
N LEU A 205 23.08 3.93 5.79
CA LEU A 205 22.72 2.51 5.90
C LEU A 205 23.90 1.58 5.55
N ASP A 206 24.73 1.93 4.56
CA ASP A 206 26.00 1.24 4.26
C ASP A 206 26.90 1.20 5.50
N ALA A 207 27.12 2.37 6.13
CA ALA A 207 27.99 2.53 7.28
C ALA A 207 27.43 1.80 8.52
N ALA A 208 26.14 1.98 8.83
CA ALA A 208 25.47 1.32 9.94
C ALA A 208 25.40 -0.20 9.73
N GLY A 209 25.20 -0.67 8.50
CA GLY A 209 25.20 -2.09 8.14
C GLY A 209 26.58 -2.72 8.38
N ALA A 210 27.64 -2.08 7.88
CA ALA A 210 29.01 -2.54 8.05
C ALA A 210 29.45 -2.58 9.53
N GLU A 211 28.97 -1.67 10.38
CA GLU A 211 29.27 -1.68 11.82
C GLU A 211 28.40 -2.67 12.60
N LEU A 212 27.07 -2.60 12.44
CA LEU A 212 26.12 -3.24 13.36
C LEU A 212 25.78 -4.68 12.98
N VAL A 213 25.74 -5.06 11.71
CA VAL A 213 25.36 -6.44 11.31
C VAL A 213 26.30 -7.49 11.93
N PRO A 214 27.63 -7.35 11.91
CA PRO A 214 28.52 -8.30 12.60
C PRO A 214 28.26 -8.38 14.11
N ARG A 215 27.92 -7.25 14.74
CA ARG A 215 27.66 -7.11 16.19
C ARG A 215 26.28 -7.63 16.61
N ILE A 216 25.32 -7.66 15.68
CA ILE A 216 24.00 -8.30 15.87
C ILE A 216 24.13 -9.82 15.76
N LEU A 217 24.96 -10.30 14.82
CA LEU A 217 25.22 -11.74 14.64
C LEU A 217 26.11 -12.32 15.76
N ASP A 218 26.96 -11.51 16.39
CA ASP A 218 27.62 -11.87 17.65
C ASP A 218 26.62 -11.79 18.82
N GLY A 219 26.20 -12.96 19.31
CA GLY A 219 25.23 -13.07 20.41
C GLY A 219 25.65 -12.42 21.73
N ALA A 220 26.94 -12.12 21.93
CA ALA A 220 27.40 -11.34 23.08
C ALA A 220 27.14 -9.83 22.91
N GLU A 221 27.30 -9.30 21.69
CA GLU A 221 27.12 -7.87 21.39
C GLU A 221 25.68 -7.49 21.03
N SER A 222 24.85 -8.42 20.52
CA SER A 222 23.42 -8.18 20.21
C SER A 222 22.66 -7.49 21.36
N THR A 223 22.92 -7.85 22.62
CA THR A 223 22.28 -7.21 23.79
C THR A 223 22.68 -5.73 23.93
N THR A 224 23.94 -5.41 23.62
CA THR A 224 24.45 -4.03 23.62
C THR A 224 23.84 -3.23 22.47
N VAL A 225 23.82 -3.80 21.25
CA VAL A 225 23.20 -3.15 20.08
C VAL A 225 21.71 -2.90 20.33
N CYS A 226 20.96 -3.90 20.80
CA CYS A 226 19.56 -3.78 21.19
C CYS A 226 19.34 -2.62 22.18
N THR A 227 20.17 -2.53 23.22
CA THR A 227 20.09 -1.45 24.21
C THR A 227 20.41 -0.07 23.61
N GLN A 228 21.40 0.01 22.71
CA GLN A 228 21.77 1.23 21.99
C GLN A 228 20.66 1.70 21.03
N THR A 229 20.10 0.79 20.22
CA THR A 229 18.98 1.05 19.30
C THR A 229 17.72 1.48 20.03
N LEU A 230 17.34 0.79 21.11
CA LEU A 230 16.19 1.20 21.92
C LEU A 230 16.41 2.57 22.58
N GLY A 231 17.64 2.87 23.04
CA GLY A 231 18.01 4.18 23.56
C GLY A 231 18.01 5.30 22.51
N LEU A 232 18.24 4.99 21.23
CA LEU A 232 18.05 5.90 20.09
C LEU A 232 16.56 6.16 19.84
N VAL A 233 15.75 5.10 19.73
CA VAL A 233 14.28 5.17 19.55
C VAL A 233 13.64 6.05 20.62
N GLY A 234 14.00 5.88 21.90
CA GLY A 234 13.48 6.73 22.98
C GLY A 234 13.73 8.23 22.76
N ARG A 235 14.96 8.63 22.42
CA ARG A 235 15.28 10.04 22.13
C ARG A 235 14.56 10.59 20.91
N MET A 236 14.36 9.76 19.88
CA MET A 236 13.58 10.13 18.71
C MET A 236 12.10 10.35 19.09
N LEU A 237 11.51 9.46 19.89
CA LEU A 237 10.14 9.62 20.38
C LEU A 237 9.96 10.91 21.18
N ASP A 238 10.88 11.25 22.09
CA ASP A 238 10.86 12.51 22.85
C ASP A 238 10.87 13.75 21.93
N SER A 239 11.66 13.68 20.83
CA SER A 239 11.71 14.73 19.81
C SER A 239 10.38 14.85 19.06
N PHE A 240 9.80 13.73 18.64
CA PHE A 240 8.52 13.70 17.91
C PHE A 240 7.32 14.15 18.75
N GLN A 241 7.30 13.80 20.05
CA GLN A 241 6.31 14.31 21.02
C GLN A 241 6.42 15.83 21.20
N SER A 242 7.64 16.36 21.19
CA SER A 242 7.91 17.80 21.33
C SER A 242 7.65 18.58 20.04
N ALA A 243 7.60 17.91 18.88
CA ALA A 243 7.45 18.53 17.57
C ALA A 243 5.96 18.68 17.18
N PRO A 244 5.49 19.90 16.86
CA PRO A 244 4.10 20.13 16.52
C PRO A 244 3.72 19.39 15.23
N SER A 245 2.59 18.69 15.25
CA SER A 245 2.01 18.09 14.04
C SER A 245 1.54 19.20 13.08
N ALA A 246 1.91 19.10 11.80
CA ALA A 246 1.50 20.06 10.78
C ALA A 246 0.14 19.67 10.18
N ALA A 247 -0.66 20.67 9.79
CA ALA A 247 -2.03 20.45 9.31
C ALA A 247 -2.14 19.81 7.91
N ASP A 248 -1.07 19.90 7.10
CA ASP A 248 -0.98 19.24 5.80
C ASP A 248 -0.11 17.98 5.91
N ALA A 249 -0.58 16.86 5.35
CA ALA A 249 0.07 15.55 5.52
C ALA A 249 1.46 15.48 4.88
N CYS A 250 1.64 16.09 3.70
CA CYS A 250 2.93 16.10 3.00
C CYS A 250 3.94 17.01 3.73
N ALA A 251 3.50 18.18 4.18
CA ALA A 251 4.31 19.08 4.99
C ALA A 251 4.67 18.48 6.36
N ALA A 252 3.76 17.71 6.98
CA ALA A 252 4.00 16.98 8.22
C ALA A 252 5.08 15.91 8.02
N ASP A 253 4.94 15.05 7.01
CA ASP A 253 5.92 13.98 6.79
C ASP A 253 7.28 14.54 6.38
N LEU A 254 7.34 15.64 5.61
CA LEU A 254 8.58 16.37 5.33
C LEU A 254 9.16 17.09 6.57
N HIS A 255 8.36 17.39 7.58
CA HIS A 255 8.84 17.94 8.86
C HIS A 255 9.42 16.83 9.73
N ASP A 256 8.70 15.71 9.86
CA ASP A 256 9.13 14.50 10.55
C ASP A 256 10.45 13.96 9.95
N ASP A 257 10.58 13.99 8.62
CA ASP A 257 11.83 13.68 7.90
C ASP A 257 13.01 14.62 8.22
N ARG A 258 12.78 15.78 8.83
CA ARG A 258 13.83 16.71 9.26
C ARG A 258 14.18 16.57 10.75
N LEU A 259 13.41 15.82 11.52
CA LEU A 259 13.70 15.54 12.94
C LEU A 259 14.74 14.43 13.12
N LEU A 260 14.84 13.53 12.14
CA LEU A 260 15.76 12.38 12.16
C LEU A 260 17.04 12.66 11.37
N ASP A 261 18.18 12.47 12.05
CA ASP A 261 19.50 12.40 11.40
C ASP A 261 19.67 11.09 10.63
N ASP A 262 20.37 11.14 9.50
CA ASP A 262 20.52 9.99 8.59
C ASP A 262 21.30 8.83 9.26
N GLN A 263 22.30 9.12 10.11
CA GLN A 263 23.11 8.11 10.82
C GLN A 263 22.33 7.48 11.97
N GLU A 264 21.67 8.30 12.80
CA GLU A 264 20.83 7.79 13.90
C GLU A 264 19.68 6.94 13.36
N ALA A 265 19.04 7.35 12.26
CA ALA A 265 17.99 6.58 11.61
C ALA A 265 18.50 5.28 10.99
N ALA A 266 19.66 5.29 10.33
CA ALA A 266 20.29 4.08 9.80
C ALA A 266 20.61 3.07 10.91
N ALA A 267 21.19 3.53 12.03
CA ALA A 267 21.48 2.68 13.18
C ALA A 267 20.22 2.05 13.79
N VAL A 268 19.08 2.76 13.77
CA VAL A 268 17.78 2.20 14.18
C VAL A 268 17.25 1.19 13.16
N ILE A 269 17.26 1.50 11.87
CA ILE A 269 16.77 0.60 10.80
C ILE A 269 17.54 -0.72 10.79
N ILE A 270 18.87 -0.69 10.90
CA ILE A 270 19.69 -1.91 10.98
C ILE A 270 19.49 -2.63 12.33
N GLY A 271 19.43 -1.89 13.45
CA GLY A 271 19.20 -2.50 14.77
C GLY A 271 17.83 -3.18 14.93
N LEU A 272 16.80 -2.72 14.21
CA LEU A 272 15.48 -3.34 14.17
C LEU A 272 15.42 -4.68 13.42
N GLN A 273 16.48 -5.05 12.68
CA GLN A 273 16.55 -6.37 12.04
C GLN A 273 16.82 -7.49 13.07
N ASP A 274 17.32 -7.16 14.28
CA ASP A 274 17.25 -8.08 15.42
C ASP A 274 15.80 -8.14 15.92
N ARG A 275 15.16 -9.32 15.75
CA ARG A 275 13.80 -9.62 16.23
C ARG A 275 13.60 -9.23 17.69
N ARG A 276 14.60 -9.43 18.56
CA ARG A 276 14.52 -9.05 19.99
C ARG A 276 14.42 -7.53 20.19
N THR A 277 15.12 -6.75 19.36
CA THR A 277 15.07 -5.28 19.39
C THR A 277 13.71 -4.78 18.90
N ARG A 278 13.21 -5.35 17.79
CA ARG A 278 11.86 -5.08 17.27
C ARG A 278 10.77 -5.37 18.30
N ASP A 279 10.79 -6.54 18.92
CA ASP A 279 9.72 -6.97 19.83
C ASP A 279 9.67 -6.10 21.10
N ARG A 280 10.84 -5.69 21.62
CA ARG A 280 10.93 -4.74 22.73
C ARG A 280 10.47 -3.33 22.33
N ALA A 281 10.79 -2.88 21.11
CA ALA A 281 10.24 -1.65 20.56
C ALA A 281 8.71 -1.72 20.42
N ALA A 282 8.15 -2.89 20.04
CA ALA A 282 6.70 -3.13 19.97
C ALA A 282 6.00 -3.04 21.34
N GLY A 283 6.67 -3.46 22.42
CA GLY A 283 6.17 -3.40 23.79
C GLY A 283 6.16 -2.00 24.41
N TRP A 284 7.19 -1.18 24.16
CA TRP A 284 7.35 0.15 24.78
C TRP A 284 6.28 1.17 24.38
N MET A 285 5.58 0.95 23.26
CA MET A 285 4.65 1.94 22.69
C MET A 285 3.32 2.07 23.42
N GLU A 286 3.10 1.31 24.49
CA GLU A 286 1.88 1.44 25.30
C GLU A 286 1.94 2.58 26.34
N GLU A 287 3.14 3.12 26.63
CA GLU A 287 3.36 4.27 27.53
C GLU A 287 3.57 5.59 26.78
N VAL A 288 3.67 5.53 25.46
CA VAL A 288 4.11 6.62 24.56
C VAL A 288 2.91 7.18 23.79
N ASP A 289 2.97 8.46 23.40
CA ASP A 289 1.98 9.04 22.48
C ASP A 289 1.98 8.26 21.14
N ALA A 290 0.84 7.64 20.82
CA ALA A 290 0.67 6.83 19.64
C ALA A 290 0.81 7.63 18.33
N ASP A 291 0.50 8.94 18.32
CA ASP A 291 0.75 9.79 17.14
C ASP A 291 2.25 9.96 16.90
N ALA A 292 3.01 10.28 17.95
CA ALA A 292 4.47 10.44 17.87
C ALA A 292 5.16 9.13 17.46
N ALA A 293 4.71 7.98 17.98
CA ALA A 293 5.23 6.68 17.60
C ALA A 293 4.90 6.35 16.12
N LEU A 294 3.67 6.54 15.68
CA LEU A 294 3.26 6.31 14.29
C LEU A 294 4.02 7.20 13.30
N ARG A 295 4.24 8.48 13.66
CA ARG A 295 5.05 9.44 12.90
C ARG A 295 6.51 8.97 12.80
N LEU A 296 7.11 8.51 13.90
CA LEU A 296 8.48 8.00 13.91
C LEU A 296 8.64 6.78 12.99
N TRP A 297 7.79 5.75 13.12
CA TRP A 297 7.92 4.54 12.30
C TRP A 297 7.67 4.79 10.82
N ARG A 298 6.74 5.71 10.49
CA ARG A 298 6.58 6.20 9.13
C ARG A 298 7.88 6.85 8.62
N ALA A 299 8.47 7.78 9.37
CA ALA A 299 9.69 8.47 8.97
C ALA A 299 10.93 7.56 8.87
N LEU A 300 10.95 6.44 9.60
CA LEU A 300 11.97 5.37 9.48
C LEU A 300 11.70 4.42 8.30
N ALA A 301 10.45 4.01 8.08
CA ALA A 301 10.09 3.18 6.92
C ALA A 301 10.42 3.88 5.59
N ARG A 302 10.15 5.19 5.48
CA ARG A 302 10.49 5.99 4.30
C ARG A 302 12.00 6.13 4.07
N ARG A 303 12.83 5.92 5.09
CA ARG A 303 14.30 5.95 5.00
C ARG A 303 14.92 4.65 4.52
N CYS A 304 14.14 3.59 4.41
CA CYS A 304 14.57 2.33 3.81
C CYS A 304 14.60 2.51 2.28
N VAL A 305 15.71 3.06 1.78
CA VAL A 305 15.91 3.51 0.39
C VAL A 305 16.92 2.65 -0.36
N GLY A 306 16.85 2.69 -1.69
CA GLY A 306 17.80 2.01 -2.56
C GLY A 306 17.85 0.50 -2.31
N SER A 307 19.06 -0.02 -2.11
CA SER A 307 19.31 -1.43 -1.78
C SER A 307 18.71 -1.91 -0.45
N TYR A 308 18.31 -0.99 0.44
CA TYR A 308 17.77 -1.30 1.76
C TYR A 308 16.23 -1.35 1.82
N GLY A 309 15.54 -1.40 0.67
CA GLY A 309 14.06 -1.41 0.61
C GLY A 309 13.41 -2.50 1.48
N GLU A 310 13.98 -3.70 1.51
CA GLU A 310 13.52 -4.85 2.31
C GLU A 310 13.50 -4.56 3.82
N HIS A 311 14.42 -3.72 4.31
CA HIS A 311 14.53 -3.36 5.72
C HIS A 311 13.32 -2.55 6.22
N ALA A 312 12.47 -2.06 5.31
CA ALA A 312 11.22 -1.37 5.65
C ALA A 312 10.19 -2.29 6.32
N ALA A 313 10.26 -3.62 6.15
CA ALA A 313 9.29 -4.54 6.72
C ALA A 313 9.14 -4.38 8.24
N ALA A 314 10.24 -4.20 8.97
CA ALA A 314 10.23 -3.98 10.42
C ALA A 314 9.52 -2.66 10.84
N PRO A 315 9.95 -1.45 10.42
CA PRO A 315 9.27 -0.21 10.78
C PRO A 315 7.84 -0.10 10.21
N LEU A 316 7.54 -0.66 9.02
CA LEU A 316 6.15 -0.72 8.52
C LEU A 316 5.25 -1.57 9.43
N THR A 317 5.76 -2.70 9.92
CA THR A 317 5.02 -3.56 10.87
C THR A 317 4.78 -2.84 12.20
N LEU A 318 5.78 -2.11 12.71
CA LEU A 318 5.63 -1.30 13.94
C LEU A 318 4.64 -0.14 13.74
N ALA A 319 4.67 0.54 12.59
CA ALA A 319 3.68 1.57 12.25
C ALA A 319 2.26 0.98 12.23
N GLY A 320 2.07 -0.19 11.62
CA GLY A 320 0.79 -0.88 11.57
C GLY A 320 0.29 -1.31 12.96
N TRP A 321 1.18 -1.85 13.79
CA TRP A 321 0.90 -2.21 15.18
C TRP A 321 0.43 -1.03 16.03
N VAL A 322 1.08 0.15 15.90
CA VAL A 322 0.68 1.38 16.59
C VAL A 322 -0.68 1.87 16.12
N ALA A 323 -0.88 1.97 14.80
CA ALA A 323 -2.13 2.44 14.22
C ALA A 323 -3.32 1.58 14.72
N TRP A 324 -3.17 0.26 14.67
CA TRP A 324 -4.18 -0.67 15.15
C TRP A 324 -4.42 -0.53 16.66
N SER A 325 -3.34 -0.38 17.43
CA SER A 325 -3.40 -0.13 18.87
C SER A 325 -4.06 1.19 19.26
N ALA A 326 -4.05 2.19 18.38
CA ALA A 326 -4.75 3.46 18.53
C ALA A 326 -6.21 3.43 18.01
N GLY A 327 -6.64 2.34 17.37
CA GLY A 327 -7.96 2.19 16.76
C GLY A 327 -8.05 2.66 15.29
N ASP A 328 -6.93 2.99 14.65
CA ASP A 328 -6.87 3.28 13.22
C ASP A 328 -6.57 1.99 12.42
N GLU A 329 -7.59 1.13 12.29
CA GLU A 329 -7.50 -0.14 11.56
C GLU A 329 -7.11 0.05 10.09
N LEU A 330 -7.53 1.16 9.47
CA LEU A 330 -7.24 1.43 8.07
C LEU A 330 -5.74 1.68 7.86
N THR A 331 -5.15 2.57 8.67
CA THR A 331 -3.70 2.84 8.64
C THR A 331 -2.92 1.58 9.02
N ALA A 332 -3.45 0.75 9.93
CA ALA A 332 -2.86 -0.54 10.25
C ALA A 332 -2.77 -1.47 9.04
N ARG A 333 -3.90 -1.72 8.35
CA ARG A 333 -3.95 -2.61 7.19
C ARG A 333 -3.11 -2.09 6.02
N VAL A 334 -3.09 -0.77 5.78
CA VAL A 334 -2.21 -0.16 4.76
C VAL A 334 -0.74 -0.36 5.09
N ALA A 335 -0.31 -0.15 6.34
CA ALA A 335 1.07 -0.33 6.75
C ALA A 335 1.51 -1.80 6.74
N LEU A 336 0.66 -2.71 7.24
CA LEU A 336 0.93 -4.16 7.27
C LEU A 336 0.92 -4.77 5.86
N GLY A 337 -0.06 -4.42 5.02
CA GLY A 337 -0.08 -4.82 3.61
C GLY A 337 1.05 -4.20 2.78
N ARG A 338 1.61 -3.04 3.21
CA ARG A 338 2.87 -2.54 2.63
C ARG A 338 4.07 -3.35 3.12
N ALA A 339 4.14 -3.74 4.39
CA ALA A 339 5.20 -4.61 4.91
C ALA A 339 5.24 -5.96 4.16
N LEU A 340 4.08 -6.60 3.94
CA LEU A 340 3.97 -7.87 3.22
C LEU A 340 4.30 -7.77 1.71
N ARG A 341 4.15 -6.59 1.09
CA ARG A 341 4.65 -6.33 -0.28
C ARG A 341 6.16 -6.06 -0.33
N VAL A 342 6.79 -5.80 0.81
CA VAL A 342 8.25 -5.63 0.93
C VAL A 342 8.91 -6.97 1.27
N ASP A 343 8.34 -7.72 2.21
CA ASP A 343 8.74 -9.07 2.59
C ASP A 343 7.47 -9.91 2.89
N PRO A 344 7.04 -10.78 1.95
CA PRO A 344 5.85 -11.64 2.13
C PRO A 344 5.97 -12.62 3.30
N ASP A 345 7.20 -13.04 3.65
CA ASP A 345 7.48 -14.02 4.70
C ASP A 345 7.70 -13.38 6.07
N TYR A 346 7.54 -12.05 6.19
CA TYR A 346 7.70 -11.33 7.45
C TYR A 346 6.63 -11.71 8.48
N LEU A 347 6.89 -12.78 9.23
CA LEU A 347 5.94 -13.47 10.11
C LEU A 347 5.15 -12.54 11.05
N PHE A 348 5.79 -11.50 11.60
CA PHE A 348 5.11 -10.56 12.49
C PHE A 348 4.12 -9.65 11.74
N ALA A 349 4.40 -9.27 10.49
CA ALA A 349 3.43 -8.59 9.64
C ALA A 349 2.26 -9.52 9.28
N ARG A 350 2.54 -10.79 8.92
CA ARG A 350 1.50 -11.78 8.60
C ARG A 350 0.53 -11.97 9.76
N LEU A 351 1.05 -12.20 10.96
CA LEU A 351 0.28 -12.41 12.18
C LEU A 351 -0.58 -11.19 12.55
N LEU A 352 -0.01 -9.99 12.48
CA LEU A 352 -0.76 -8.76 12.76
C LEU A 352 -1.79 -8.43 11.67
N HIS A 353 -1.48 -8.69 10.40
CA HIS A 353 -2.40 -8.46 9.28
C HIS A 353 -3.61 -9.38 9.37
N GLN A 354 -3.37 -10.68 9.59
CA GLN A 354 -4.41 -11.68 9.83
C GLN A 354 -5.29 -11.30 11.02
N ALA A 355 -4.70 -11.06 12.19
CA ALA A 355 -5.45 -10.73 13.41
C ALA A 355 -6.24 -9.41 13.29
N CYS A 356 -5.74 -8.44 12.51
CA CYS A 356 -6.46 -7.21 12.17
C CYS A 356 -7.65 -7.48 11.24
N ASN A 357 -7.49 -8.36 10.24
CA ASN A 357 -8.55 -8.72 9.30
C ASN A 357 -9.67 -9.55 9.95
N GLU A 358 -9.35 -10.37 10.96
CA GLU A 358 -10.30 -11.21 11.70
C GLU A 358 -10.92 -10.52 12.93
N GLY A 359 -10.56 -9.26 13.21
CA GLY A 359 -11.17 -8.46 14.28
C GLY A 359 -10.70 -8.79 15.71
N VAL A 360 -9.55 -9.46 15.87
CA VAL A 360 -8.98 -9.81 17.18
C VAL A 360 -8.63 -8.52 17.96
N HIS A 361 -9.01 -8.39 19.23
CA HIS A 361 -8.75 -7.14 19.96
C HIS A 361 -7.23 -6.98 20.29
N PRO A 362 -6.56 -5.86 19.91
CA PRO A 362 -5.13 -5.61 20.16
C PRO A 362 -4.62 -5.87 21.59
N LYS A 363 -5.47 -5.68 22.62
CA LYS A 363 -5.13 -5.91 24.03
C LYS A 363 -4.68 -7.35 24.32
N LEU A 364 -5.13 -8.33 23.56
CA LEU A 364 -4.73 -9.73 23.75
C LEU A 364 -3.27 -9.94 23.34
N LEU A 365 -2.89 -9.36 22.21
CA LEU A 365 -1.52 -9.38 21.70
C LEU A 365 -0.56 -8.59 22.60
N ARG A 366 -1.01 -7.45 23.16
CA ARG A 366 -0.25 -6.73 24.20
C ARG A 366 0.02 -7.58 25.43
N GLN A 367 -0.92 -8.41 25.86
CA GLN A 367 -0.70 -9.32 27.00
C GLN A 367 0.32 -10.41 26.69
N CYS A 368 0.42 -10.86 25.44
CA CYS A 368 1.44 -11.81 25.01
C CYS A 368 2.82 -11.15 25.02
N LEU A 369 2.97 -9.99 24.39
CA LEU A 369 4.21 -9.21 24.39
C LEU A 369 4.69 -8.86 25.82
N ARG A 370 3.78 -8.42 26.71
CA ARG A 370 4.08 -8.11 28.12
C ARG A 370 4.50 -9.31 28.98
N ARG A 371 3.90 -10.49 28.75
CA ARG A 371 4.28 -11.71 29.48
C ARG A 371 5.71 -12.14 29.16
N GLU A 372 6.29 -11.56 28.12
CA GLU A 372 7.64 -11.84 27.66
C GLU A 372 8.67 -10.75 28.01
N ASP A 373 8.43 -9.97 29.08
CA ASP A 373 9.49 -9.12 29.68
C ASP A 373 10.32 -9.85 30.76
N SER A 374 9.87 -10.98 31.33
CA SER A 374 10.43 -11.54 32.60
C SER A 374 11.55 -12.61 32.57
N ASP A 375 11.91 -13.25 31.43
CA ASP A 375 12.59 -14.56 31.38
C ASP A 375 13.33 -14.87 30.05
N GLY A 376 14.66 -14.72 30.01
CA GLY A 376 15.56 -15.58 29.23
C GLY A 376 15.69 -15.39 27.70
N ALA A 377 16.74 -15.98 27.11
CA ALA A 377 17.23 -15.67 25.75
C ALA A 377 16.60 -16.47 24.59
N ASP A 378 16.05 -17.67 24.82
CA ASP A 378 15.45 -18.53 23.78
C ASP A 378 14.04 -18.05 23.37
N ARG A 379 13.89 -16.76 23.03
CA ARG A 379 12.63 -16.02 23.22
C ARG A 379 11.87 -15.61 21.96
N ALA A 380 12.52 -15.05 20.93
CA ALA A 380 11.79 -14.49 19.77
C ALA A 380 10.97 -15.54 18.99
N GLU A 381 11.49 -16.77 18.88
CA GLU A 381 10.76 -17.89 18.26
C GLU A 381 9.62 -18.42 19.16
N ARG A 382 9.61 -18.07 20.46
CA ARG A 382 8.47 -18.27 21.35
C ARG A 382 7.49 -17.10 21.28
N ALA A 383 7.95 -15.86 21.12
CA ALA A 383 7.10 -14.68 20.91
C ALA A 383 6.19 -14.85 19.70
N ASP A 384 6.77 -15.15 18.52
CA ASP A 384 6.00 -15.36 17.30
C ASP A 384 5.07 -16.58 17.43
N ARG A 385 5.50 -17.67 18.09
CA ARG A 385 4.62 -18.83 18.39
C ARG A 385 3.53 -18.54 19.41
N ALA A 386 3.77 -17.66 20.39
CA ALA A 386 2.80 -17.27 21.41
C ALA A 386 1.77 -16.29 20.85
N VAL A 387 2.20 -15.37 19.99
CA VAL A 387 1.31 -14.54 19.16
C VAL A 387 0.48 -15.44 18.24
N HIS A 388 1.10 -16.33 17.47
CA HIS A 388 0.40 -17.29 16.61
C HIS A 388 -0.61 -18.14 17.39
N ALA A 389 -0.21 -18.72 18.52
CA ALA A 389 -1.09 -19.53 19.37
C ALA A 389 -2.21 -18.69 20.03
N ALA A 390 -1.95 -17.42 20.38
CA ALA A 390 -2.96 -16.53 20.95
C ALA A 390 -3.95 -16.03 19.90
N VAL A 391 -3.49 -15.77 18.67
CA VAL A 391 -4.36 -15.48 17.52
C VAL A 391 -5.22 -16.71 17.24
N HIS A 392 -4.63 -17.88 16.98
CA HIS A 392 -5.40 -19.12 16.75
C HIS A 392 -6.37 -19.45 17.88
N ALA A 393 -5.95 -19.38 19.15
CA ALA A 393 -6.84 -19.67 20.27
C ALA A 393 -7.93 -18.60 20.48
N GLU A 394 -7.77 -17.38 19.99
CA GLU A 394 -8.85 -16.38 19.98
C GLU A 394 -9.77 -16.59 18.78
N LEU A 395 -9.26 -16.97 17.60
CA LEU A 395 -10.09 -17.37 16.45
C LEU A 395 -10.94 -18.60 16.81
N GLU A 396 -10.36 -19.61 17.46
CA GLU A 396 -11.09 -20.76 17.98
C GLU A 396 -12.15 -20.38 19.03
N ARG A 397 -11.96 -19.29 19.81
CA ARG A 397 -12.95 -18.77 20.79
C ARG A 397 -14.04 -17.90 20.17
N LEU A 398 -13.70 -17.12 19.16
CA LEU A 398 -14.66 -16.43 18.29
C LEU A 398 -15.48 -17.46 17.49
N GLY A 399 -14.99 -18.70 17.43
CA GLY A 399 -15.55 -19.81 16.68
C GLY A 399 -15.09 -19.76 15.23
N ASP A 400 -15.39 -20.84 14.50
CA ASP A 400 -15.72 -20.65 13.09
C ASP A 400 -16.86 -19.60 13.05
N PRO A 401 -16.79 -18.50 12.28
CA PRO A 401 -17.71 -17.34 12.39
C PRO A 401 -19.20 -17.61 12.05
N ALA A 402 -19.62 -18.87 12.10
CA ALA A 402 -21.00 -19.35 12.02
C ALA A 402 -21.81 -19.17 13.33
N ASP A 403 -21.16 -19.11 14.51
CA ASP A 403 -21.86 -19.12 15.82
C ASP A 403 -21.79 -17.81 16.63
N ALA A 404 -21.16 -16.74 16.12
CA ALA A 404 -21.06 -15.44 16.78
C ALA A 404 -22.07 -14.42 16.22
N GLU A 405 -22.89 -13.81 17.08
CA GLU A 405 -23.73 -12.67 16.68
C GLU A 405 -22.86 -11.45 16.31
N PRO A 406 -23.29 -10.62 15.33
CA PRO A 406 -22.34 -9.91 14.48
C PRO A 406 -21.77 -8.65 15.14
N LEU A 407 -20.44 -8.54 15.18
CA LEU A 407 -19.78 -7.24 15.17
C LEU A 407 -19.52 -6.84 13.71
N GLU A 408 -20.08 -5.71 13.27
CA GLU A 408 -19.87 -5.22 11.91
C GLU A 408 -18.43 -4.67 11.72
N THR A 409 -17.51 -5.53 11.29
CA THR A 409 -16.15 -5.15 10.87
C THR A 409 -15.84 -5.62 9.46
N ALA A 410 -15.02 -4.85 8.75
CA ALA A 410 -14.81 -5.02 7.31
C ALA A 410 -13.96 -6.26 6.99
N GLY A 411 -14.61 -7.29 6.44
CA GLY A 411 -13.94 -8.46 5.86
C GLY A 411 -13.29 -8.09 4.53
N GLN A 412 -11.96 -7.98 4.52
CA GLN A 412 -11.15 -7.88 3.33
C GLN A 412 -10.46 -9.23 3.12
N VAL A 413 -10.78 -9.91 2.02
CA VAL A 413 -10.05 -11.11 1.59
C VAL A 413 -8.95 -10.63 0.65
N ASP A 414 -7.70 -10.78 1.08
CA ASP A 414 -6.51 -10.57 0.26
C ASP A 414 -5.79 -11.91 0.22
N SER A 415 -5.87 -12.61 -0.90
CA SER A 415 -5.41 -14.00 -1.04
C SER A 415 -5.08 -14.28 -2.51
N ALA A 416 -3.84 -13.99 -2.89
CA ALA A 416 -3.24 -14.40 -4.14
C ALA A 416 -1.79 -14.81 -3.87
N GLU A 417 -1.59 -16.06 -3.40
CA GLU A 417 -0.29 -16.73 -3.50
C GLU A 417 -0.21 -17.43 -4.87
N PRO A 418 0.89 -17.28 -5.63
CA PRO A 418 1.05 -17.93 -6.92
C PRO A 418 1.37 -19.43 -6.75
N ALA A 419 0.59 -20.28 -7.41
CA ALA A 419 0.77 -21.73 -7.35
C ALA A 419 1.91 -22.23 -8.25
N GLU A 420 3.15 -22.18 -7.77
CA GLU A 420 4.25 -22.97 -8.34
C GLU A 420 4.61 -24.17 -7.45
N ARG A 421 4.26 -25.38 -7.90
CA ARG A 421 5.06 -26.58 -7.61
C ARG A 421 4.76 -27.72 -8.59
N ALA A 422 5.78 -28.11 -9.35
CA ALA A 422 5.72 -29.22 -10.28
C ALA A 422 5.96 -30.58 -9.60
N THR A 423 5.22 -31.58 -10.07
CA THR A 423 5.59 -33.01 -10.19
C THR A 423 6.22 -33.75 -9.01
N LEU A 424 5.51 -34.76 -8.51
CA LEU A 424 6.07 -36.10 -8.32
C LEU A 424 5.09 -37.13 -8.91
N ALA A 425 5.62 -38.17 -9.53
CA ALA A 425 4.85 -39.21 -10.21
C ALA A 425 4.70 -40.46 -9.34
N GLU A 426 3.59 -41.17 -9.50
CA GLU A 426 3.49 -42.61 -9.23
C GLU A 426 2.46 -43.24 -10.19
N ALA A 427 2.64 -44.52 -10.53
CA ALA A 427 2.11 -45.11 -11.76
C ALA A 427 0.92 -46.04 -11.55
N GLU A 428 -0.03 -46.05 -12.50
CA GLU A 428 -0.84 -47.23 -12.85
C GLU A 428 -1.09 -47.27 -14.38
N GLU A 429 -1.04 -48.49 -14.94
CA GLU A 429 -1.30 -48.90 -16.33
C GLU A 429 -2.18 -50.19 -16.26
N PRO A 430 -2.77 -50.72 -17.36
CA PRO A 430 -3.39 -50.04 -18.50
C PRO A 430 -4.72 -50.73 -18.96
N ALA A 431 -5.52 -50.04 -19.78
CA ALA A 431 -6.59 -50.59 -20.65
C ALA A 431 -7.02 -49.47 -21.63
N GLU A 432 -7.32 -49.65 -22.93
CA GLU A 432 -7.53 -50.83 -23.79
C GLU A 432 -6.86 -50.61 -25.17
N MET A 433 -6.80 -51.66 -26.02
CA MET A 433 -6.38 -51.57 -27.44
C MET A 433 -7.56 -51.20 -28.34
N GLU A 434 -7.33 -50.44 -29.42
CA GLU A 434 -7.44 -50.91 -30.83
C GLU A 434 -7.32 -49.74 -31.84
N GLU A 435 -6.71 -50.04 -33.00
CA GLU A 435 -6.95 -49.42 -34.34
C GLU A 435 -6.76 -47.88 -34.52
N LEU A 436 -6.02 -47.36 -35.51
CA LEU A 436 -5.55 -47.85 -36.81
C LEU A 436 -4.14 -47.33 -37.14
N ALA A 437 -3.43 -48.06 -38.02
CA ALA A 437 -2.26 -47.57 -38.74
C ALA A 437 -2.67 -47.05 -40.12
N GLU A 438 -2.03 -45.96 -40.59
CA GLU A 438 -1.59 -45.71 -41.99
C GLU A 438 -1.07 -44.25 -42.14
N ALA A 439 -0.19 -44.03 -43.14
CA ALA A 439 0.34 -42.73 -43.60
C ALA A 439 1.51 -42.05 -42.82
N GLU A 440 2.62 -42.77 -42.62
CA GLU A 440 3.96 -42.20 -42.81
C GLU A 440 4.50 -42.68 -44.18
N GLU A 441 4.61 -41.79 -45.16
CA GLU A 441 5.52 -41.83 -46.35
C GLU A 441 5.12 -40.75 -47.38
N ALA A 442 5.41 -39.48 -47.09
CA ALA A 442 5.53 -38.39 -48.09
C ALA A 442 6.16 -37.14 -47.47
N GLU A 443 7.02 -36.45 -48.23
CA GLU A 443 7.69 -35.16 -47.95
C GLU A 443 9.08 -35.16 -47.27
N GLU A 444 9.89 -36.20 -47.53
CA GLU A 444 11.37 -36.03 -47.56
C GLU A 444 11.84 -35.81 -49.01
N SER A 445 11.44 -34.67 -49.60
CA SER A 445 11.89 -34.26 -50.94
C SER A 445 11.77 -32.74 -51.17
N ALA A 446 12.36 -31.95 -50.28
CA ALA A 446 12.38 -30.48 -50.40
C ALA A 446 13.69 -29.80 -49.90
N GLU A 447 14.81 -30.53 -49.84
CA GLU A 447 16.15 -29.91 -49.84
C GLU A 447 16.71 -29.90 -51.27
N ALA A 448 16.88 -28.72 -51.90
CA ALA A 448 17.66 -28.60 -53.15
C ALA A 448 18.10 -27.18 -53.56
N GLU A 449 17.32 -26.11 -53.27
CA GLU A 449 17.50 -24.82 -54.00
C GLU A 449 17.87 -23.57 -53.17
N GLU A 450 17.92 -23.62 -51.83
CA GLU A 450 18.13 -22.40 -51.00
C GLU A 450 19.46 -22.33 -50.22
N LEU A 451 20.48 -23.11 -50.64
CA LEU A 451 21.83 -23.08 -50.05
C LEU A 451 22.93 -22.61 -51.04
N ALA A 452 22.56 -22.07 -52.20
CA ALA A 452 23.49 -21.73 -53.28
C ALA A 452 23.83 -20.22 -53.42
N GLU A 453 23.16 -19.31 -52.70
CA GLU A 453 23.35 -17.85 -52.87
C GLU A 453 24.00 -17.11 -51.69
N ALA A 454 24.30 -17.78 -50.56
CA ALA A 454 24.84 -17.13 -49.36
C ALA A 454 26.38 -16.96 -49.33
N GLU A 455 27.15 -17.91 -49.87
CA GLU A 455 28.63 -17.94 -49.72
C GLU A 455 29.41 -16.99 -50.66
N ALA A 456 28.73 -16.26 -51.54
CA ALA A 456 29.40 -15.48 -52.61
C ALA A 456 29.76 -14.03 -52.24
N LYS A 457 29.61 -13.59 -50.97
CA LYS A 457 29.63 -12.13 -50.65
C LYS A 457 30.56 -11.63 -49.53
N GLU A 458 31.19 -12.48 -48.72
CA GLU A 458 32.12 -12.02 -47.67
C GLU A 458 33.61 -12.19 -48.02
N GLU A 459 33.95 -12.92 -49.08
CA GLU A 459 35.36 -13.19 -49.45
C GLU A 459 36.03 -12.06 -50.29
N ARG A 460 35.59 -10.81 -50.12
CA ARG A 460 36.08 -9.67 -50.91
C ARG A 460 36.32 -8.35 -50.16
N GLU A 461 36.69 -8.38 -48.88
CA GLU A 461 37.25 -7.17 -48.23
C GLU A 461 38.24 -7.42 -47.07
N SER A 462 39.31 -8.19 -47.31
CA SER A 462 40.50 -8.21 -46.43
C SER A 462 41.79 -8.64 -47.14
N ALA A 463 42.61 -7.68 -47.59
CA ALA A 463 44.01 -7.94 -47.98
C ALA A 463 44.86 -6.65 -48.01
N ARG A 464 46.09 -6.75 -47.45
CA ARG A 464 47.17 -5.75 -47.31
C ARG A 464 47.04 -4.77 -46.13
N GLU A 465 48.03 -4.47 -45.30
CA GLU A 465 49.28 -5.07 -44.75
C GLU A 465 50.10 -3.90 -44.10
N TRP A 466 51.01 -4.22 -43.18
CA TRP A 466 51.82 -3.32 -42.30
C TRP A 466 53.19 -2.90 -42.93
N PRO A 467 54.28 -2.38 -42.26
CA PRO A 467 54.61 -1.96 -40.86
C PRO A 467 55.30 -0.55 -40.74
N GLY A 468 55.98 -0.06 -39.67
CA GLY A 468 56.13 -0.42 -38.23
C GLY A 468 57.51 -0.07 -37.57
N GLY A 469 57.52 0.50 -36.34
CA GLY A 469 58.70 0.79 -35.47
C GLY A 469 59.41 2.17 -35.64
N THR A 470 60.32 2.70 -34.78
CA THR A 470 60.70 2.52 -33.34
C THR A 470 61.74 3.60 -32.91
N VAL A 471 61.96 3.84 -31.58
CA VAL A 471 63.13 4.52 -30.90
C VAL A 471 63.25 6.07 -30.86
N GLY A 472 63.55 6.65 -29.68
CA GLY A 472 64.44 7.86 -29.57
C GLY A 472 64.06 8.97 -28.54
N PRO A 473 64.97 9.47 -27.65
CA PRO A 473 64.60 10.36 -26.53
C PRO A 473 65.24 11.79 -26.49
N GLY A 474 64.70 12.66 -25.62
CA GLY A 474 65.26 13.96 -25.18
C GLY A 474 64.40 15.19 -25.55
N GLY A 475 64.40 16.34 -24.84
CA GLY A 475 65.03 16.70 -23.57
C GLY A 475 65.29 18.23 -23.41
N LYS A 476 64.74 18.85 -22.35
CA LYS A 476 65.09 20.15 -21.70
C LYS A 476 64.42 21.50 -22.13
N SER A 477 64.39 22.38 -21.11
CA SER A 477 64.31 23.87 -21.06
C SER A 477 62.97 24.63 -21.28
N GLY A 478 62.50 25.30 -20.20
CA GLY A 478 61.80 26.61 -20.26
C GLY A 478 62.82 27.79 -20.21
N PRO A 479 62.55 28.99 -19.62
CA PRO A 479 61.41 29.39 -18.76
C PRO A 479 60.85 30.84 -18.99
N ALA A 480 59.95 31.29 -18.09
CA ALA A 480 59.59 32.70 -17.76
C ALA A 480 58.85 33.56 -18.84
N GLY A 481 58.01 34.56 -18.48
CA GLY A 481 57.52 34.99 -17.16
C GLY A 481 56.45 36.10 -17.20
N ALA A 482 55.67 36.18 -16.11
CA ALA A 482 55.01 37.33 -15.44
C ALA A 482 54.72 38.68 -16.14
N GLY A 483 53.54 39.28 -15.88
CA GLY A 483 53.33 40.73 -16.02
C GLY A 483 51.89 41.29 -16.13
N THR A 484 51.16 41.45 -15.03
CA THR A 484 50.07 42.47 -14.86
C THR A 484 50.68 43.90 -14.74
N PRO A 485 49.96 45.08 -14.80
CA PRO A 485 48.78 45.38 -13.97
C PRO A 485 47.76 46.52 -14.37
N SER A 486 46.60 46.51 -13.68
CA SER A 486 45.82 47.69 -13.20
C SER A 486 45.01 48.62 -14.14
N GLY A 487 43.91 49.21 -13.64
CA GLY A 487 43.23 50.32 -14.35
C GLY A 487 41.84 50.86 -13.92
N ARG A 488 41.54 51.02 -12.63
CA ARG A 488 40.35 51.70 -12.01
C ARG A 488 39.53 52.73 -12.87
N ARG A 489 38.19 52.81 -12.68
CA ARG A 489 37.47 53.91 -11.94
C ARG A 489 35.91 53.88 -12.00
N ARG A 490 35.29 54.21 -10.85
CA ARG A 490 33.97 54.87 -10.61
C ARG A 490 34.24 56.40 -10.41
N PRO A 491 33.27 57.35 -10.19
CA PRO A 491 32.00 57.23 -9.45
C PRO A 491 30.80 58.17 -9.84
N GLU A 492 29.76 58.15 -8.97
CA GLU A 492 28.83 59.25 -8.57
C GLU A 492 27.66 59.78 -9.43
N GLY A 493 26.54 60.14 -8.74
CA GLY A 493 25.42 60.93 -9.30
C GLY A 493 23.99 60.63 -8.74
N ARG A 494 23.59 61.25 -7.62
CA ARG A 494 22.18 61.37 -7.12
C ARG A 494 21.68 62.82 -7.42
N PRO A 495 20.37 63.21 -7.38
CA PRO A 495 19.53 63.14 -6.17
C PRO A 495 17.97 63.13 -6.29
N ARG A 496 17.29 62.89 -5.14
CA ARG A 496 16.04 63.50 -4.54
C ARG A 496 14.90 64.04 -5.44
N ALA A 497 13.62 64.12 -5.01
CA ALA A 497 12.81 63.55 -3.92
C ALA A 497 11.37 64.13 -4.01
N ARG A 498 10.33 63.50 -3.43
CA ARG A 498 9.19 64.23 -2.82
C ARG A 498 8.42 63.40 -1.78
N ARG A 499 8.14 64.03 -0.63
CA ARG A 499 7.21 63.54 0.41
C ARG A 499 5.78 63.94 0.07
N ARG A 500 4.79 63.21 0.58
CA ARG A 500 3.59 63.81 1.18
C ARG A 500 3.11 63.00 2.39
N THR A 501 2.29 63.61 3.24
CA THR A 501 2.14 63.30 4.67
C THR A 501 0.69 63.32 5.12
N GLY A 502 0.35 62.54 6.16
CA GLY A 502 -0.93 62.62 6.90
C GLY A 502 -1.95 61.53 6.49
N GLY A 503 -2.79 61.01 7.39
CA GLY A 503 -2.99 61.33 8.82
C GLY A 503 -3.85 60.29 9.58
N ARG A 504 -4.11 60.54 10.87
CA ARG A 504 -4.78 59.65 11.84
C ARG A 504 -6.32 59.58 11.68
N GLY A 505 -6.93 58.51 12.23
CA GLY A 505 -8.34 58.49 12.70
C GLY A 505 -8.93 57.06 12.79
N THR A 506 -8.83 56.33 13.90
CA THR A 506 -9.76 56.27 15.08
C THR A 506 -11.14 55.62 14.87
N ARG A 507 -11.35 54.46 15.56
CA ARG A 507 -12.57 53.95 16.24
C ARG A 507 -13.95 54.12 15.56
N SER A 508 -14.68 53.00 15.42
CA SER A 508 -15.91 52.67 16.20
C SER A 508 -16.98 51.88 15.42
N ARG A 509 -17.44 50.77 16.02
CA ARG A 509 -18.78 50.13 15.95
C ARG A 509 -19.66 50.37 14.72
N ARG A 510 -20.07 49.27 14.09
CA ARG A 510 -21.45 48.76 14.22
C ARG A 510 -21.44 47.24 14.35
#